data_AF-A0A976Q5V7-F1
#
_entry.id   AF-A0A976Q5V7-F1
#
_cell.length_a   1.000
_cell.length_b   1.000
_cell.length_c   1.000
_cell.angle_alpha   90.00
_cell.angle_beta   90.00
_cell.angle_gamma   90.00
#
_symmetry.space_group_name_H-M   'P 1'
#
loop_
_entity.id
_entity.type
_entity.pdbx_description
1 polymer ?
#
loop_
_entity_poly.entity_id
_entity_poly.type
_entity_poly.pdbx_seq_one_letter_code
_entity_poly.pdbx_strand_id
1 'polypeptide(L)'
;MKKPQFIEDQIYHIYNRGVEKRNIFLNDKDYLRFIHDLFEFNDEAPTLNVAYYFNSKSQEIESQHIEKERNPRKLLVEILIFTLMPNHFHLVLKQRRKGGIVKFMQKLGTG
;
A
#
# COMPACT_ATOMS: atom_id res chain seq x y z
N MET A 1 -8.65 18.04 -18.12
CA MET A 1 -7.49 17.12 -18.05
C MET A 1 -7.99 15.70 -18.32
N LYS A 2 -7.50 14.99 -19.35
CA LYS A 2 -7.89 13.59 -19.58
C LYS A 2 -7.35 12.73 -18.43
N LYS A 3 -8.19 11.87 -17.85
CA LYS A 3 -7.73 10.90 -16.86
C LYS A 3 -6.80 9.90 -17.57
N PRO A 4 -5.58 9.66 -17.07
CA PRO A 4 -4.71 8.66 -17.66
C PRO A 4 -5.37 7.29 -17.57
N GLN A 5 -5.27 6.49 -18.63
CA GLN A 5 -5.68 5.09 -18.60
C GLN A 5 -4.50 4.26 -18.12
N PHE A 6 -4.72 3.47 -17.07
CA PHE A 6 -3.75 2.49 -16.60
C PHE A 6 -3.92 1.18 -17.36
N ILE A 7 -2.86 0.75 -18.04
CA ILE A 7 -2.82 -0.46 -18.87
C ILE A 7 -2.12 -1.56 -18.06
N GLU A 8 -2.60 -2.80 -18.21
CA GLU A 8 -1.96 -3.96 -17.59
C GLU A 8 -0.50 -4.11 -18.07
N ASP A 9 0.34 -4.64 -17.17
CA ASP A 9 1.77 -4.83 -17.34
C ASP A 9 2.64 -3.58 -17.59
N GLN A 10 2.04 -2.40 -17.58
CA GLN A 10 2.76 -1.13 -17.65
C GLN A 10 3.15 -0.62 -16.25
N ILE A 11 4.25 0.13 -16.20
CA ILE A 11 4.85 0.67 -14.99
C ILE A 11 4.52 2.16 -14.86
N TYR A 12 4.15 2.58 -13.66
CA TYR A 12 3.73 3.95 -13.35
C TYR A 12 4.41 4.44 -12.07
N HIS A 13 4.86 5.70 -12.11
CA HIS A 13 5.27 6.43 -10.92
C HIS A 13 4.08 7.20 -10.35
N ILE A 14 3.70 6.86 -9.13
CA ILE A 14 2.57 7.44 -8.43
C ILE A 14 3.09 8.11 -7.17
N TYR A 15 2.56 9.27 -6.85
CA TYR A 15 2.89 9.96 -5.62
C TYR A 15 1.65 10.61 -5.02
N ASN A 16 1.64 10.74 -3.70
CA ASN A 16 0.65 11.50 -2.98
C ASN A 16 1.35 12.34 -1.91
N ARG A 17 0.84 13.54 -1.66
CA ARG A 17 1.41 14.52 -0.74
C ARG A 17 0.32 15.07 0.17
N GLY A 18 0.67 15.30 1.43
CA GLY A 18 -0.21 15.92 2.40
C GLY A 18 -0.75 17.27 1.92
N VAL A 19 -2.04 17.51 2.17
CA VAL A 19 -2.68 18.80 1.91
C VAL A 19 -1.90 19.90 2.64
N GLU A 20 -1.62 21.00 1.94
CA GLU A 20 -0.80 22.11 2.43
C GLU A 20 0.63 21.69 2.83
N LYS A 21 1.15 20.60 2.23
CA LYS A 21 2.47 20.02 2.52
C LYS A 21 2.65 19.58 3.98
N ARG A 22 1.56 19.36 4.71
CA ARG A 22 1.59 18.84 6.08
C ARG A 22 2.20 17.45 6.11
N ASN A 23 2.86 17.14 7.22
CA ASN A 23 3.39 15.81 7.45
C ASN A 23 2.24 14.81 7.54
N ILE A 24 2.37 13.69 6.82
CA ILE A 24 1.47 12.54 6.81
C ILE A 24 2.03 11.38 7.64
N PHE A 25 3.35 11.38 7.90
CA PHE A 25 4.00 10.51 8.86
C PHE A 25 4.56 11.37 9.99
N LEU A 26 3.98 11.24 11.19
CA LEU A 26 4.32 12.04 12.37
C LEU A 26 5.30 11.32 13.30
N ASN A 27 5.30 9.99 13.24
CA ASN A 27 6.18 9.14 14.04
C ASN A 27 6.47 7.81 13.30
N ASP A 28 7.42 7.03 13.81
CA ASP A 28 7.86 5.77 13.19
C ASP A 28 6.74 4.73 13.03
N LYS A 29 5.72 4.76 13.91
CA LYS A 29 4.57 3.84 13.79
C LYS A 29 3.74 4.16 12.54
N ASP A 30 3.69 5.41 12.09
CA ASP A 30 2.97 5.78 10.87
C ASP A 30 3.69 5.22 9.63
N TYR A 31 5.02 5.21 9.63
CA TYR A 31 5.81 4.57 8.57
C TYR A 31 5.62 3.05 8.56
N LEU A 32 5.70 2.41 9.72
CA LEU A 32 5.49 0.96 9.86
C LEU A 32 4.07 0.57 9.44
N ARG A 33 3.07 1.37 9.84
CA ARG A 33 1.69 1.21 9.39
C ARG A 33 1.58 1.26 7.87
N PHE A 34 2.21 2.24 7.24
CA PHE A 34 2.14 2.40 5.80
C PHE A 34 2.76 1.21 5.07
N ILE A 35 3.89 0.69 5.55
CA ILE A 35 4.55 -0.49 4.98
C ILE A 35 3.65 -1.73 5.11
N HIS A 36 3.02 -1.93 6.27
CA HIS A 36 2.01 -2.97 6.46
C HIS A 36 0.87 -2.83 5.44
N ASP A 37 0.37 -1.61 5.25
CA ASP A 37 -0.77 -1.33 4.38
C ASP A 37 -0.44 -1.48 2.89
N LEU A 38 0.80 -1.22 2.47
CA LEU A 38 1.28 -1.57 1.13
C LEU A 38 1.12 -3.07 0.86
N PHE A 39 1.40 -3.91 1.86
CA PHE A 39 1.20 -5.34 1.74
C PHE A 39 -0.29 -5.68 1.83
N GLU A 40 -1.01 -5.27 2.87
CA GLU A 40 -2.35 -5.74 3.16
C GLU A 40 -3.41 -5.26 2.15
N PHE A 41 -3.26 -4.06 1.62
CA PHE A 41 -4.21 -3.52 0.64
C PHE A 41 -3.96 -3.98 -0.79
N ASN A 42 -2.81 -4.61 -1.09
CA ASN A 42 -2.50 -5.15 -2.41
C ASN A 42 -3.19 -6.50 -2.68
N ASP A 43 -4.49 -6.56 -2.45
CA ASP A 43 -5.32 -7.73 -2.75
C ASP A 43 -6.68 -7.31 -3.30
N GLU A 44 -7.21 -8.12 -4.21
CA GLU A 44 -8.56 -7.96 -4.70
C GLU A 44 -9.60 -8.25 -3.63
N ALA A 45 -9.30 -9.18 -2.73
CA ALA A 45 -10.13 -9.52 -1.59
C ALA A 45 -10.25 -8.35 -0.59
N PRO A 46 -11.36 -8.28 0.17
CA PRO A 46 -11.49 -7.37 1.30
C PRO A 46 -10.41 -7.63 2.34
N THR A 47 -9.90 -6.56 2.94
CA THR A 47 -8.98 -6.64 4.07
C THR A 47 -9.79 -6.92 5.34
N LEU A 48 -9.55 -8.07 5.98
CA LEU A 48 -10.33 -8.53 7.13
C LEU A 48 -9.81 -8.00 8.47
N ASN A 49 -8.52 -7.66 8.55
CA ASN A 49 -7.92 -7.24 9.80
C ASN A 49 -6.82 -6.20 9.55
N VAL A 50 -7.01 -5.01 10.10
CA VAL A 50 -6.01 -3.94 10.06
C VAL A 50 -5.15 -3.90 11.32
N ALA A 51 -5.42 -4.72 12.33
CA ALA A 51 -4.57 -4.75 13.51
C ALA A 51 -3.21 -5.39 13.18
N TYR A 52 -2.14 -4.64 13.41
CA TYR A 52 -0.76 -5.11 13.22
C TYR A 52 0.05 -4.87 14.50
N TYR A 53 1.14 -5.60 14.65
CA TYR A 53 2.12 -5.37 15.70
C TYR A 53 3.53 -5.40 15.11
N PHE A 54 4.43 -4.67 15.75
CA PHE A 54 5.84 -4.66 15.40
C PHE A 54 6.58 -5.59 16.35
N ASN A 55 7.20 -6.63 15.80
CA ASN A 55 8.04 -7.53 16.57
C ASN A 55 9.45 -6.94 16.68
N SER A 56 9.80 -6.41 17.85
CA SER A 56 11.10 -5.75 18.05
C SER A 56 12.30 -6.69 17.96
N LYS A 57 12.10 -8.01 18.10
CA LYS A 57 13.17 -9.01 18.01
C LYS A 57 13.47 -9.40 16.56
N SER A 58 12.45 -9.66 15.76
CA SER A 58 12.62 -10.02 14.34
C SER A 58 12.64 -8.80 13.41
N GLN A 59 12.27 -7.62 13.92
CA GLN A 59 12.04 -6.40 13.13
C GLN A 59 10.96 -6.56 12.06
N GLU A 60 10.08 -7.55 12.24
CA GLU A 60 8.99 -7.85 11.32
C GLU A 60 7.72 -7.09 11.72
N ILE A 61 6.92 -6.78 10.70
CA ILE A 61 5.59 -6.23 10.86
C ILE A 61 4.60 -7.36 10.58
N GLU A 62 3.84 -7.75 11.59
CA GLU A 62 2.94 -8.89 11.51
C GLU A 62 1.50 -8.46 11.79
N SER A 63 0.54 -9.06 11.07
CA SER A 63 -0.87 -8.89 11.38
C SER A 63 -1.22 -9.72 12.63
N GLN A 64 -1.99 -9.16 13.55
CA GLN A 64 -2.25 -9.80 14.86
C GLN A 64 -3.06 -11.11 14.77
N HIS A 65 -3.81 -11.30 13.68
CA HIS A 65 -4.66 -12.47 13.46
C HIS A 65 -4.47 -12.97 12.02
N ILE A 66 -3.28 -13.51 11.73
CA ILE A 66 -3.08 -14.29 10.52
C ILE A 66 -3.74 -15.65 10.78
N GLU A 67 -4.90 -15.90 10.19
CA GLU A 67 -5.33 -17.27 9.96
C GLU A 67 -4.17 -17.97 9.23
N LYS A 68 -3.68 -19.09 9.79
CA LYS A 68 -2.49 -19.81 9.30
C LYS A 68 -2.58 -20.21 7.82
N GLU A 69 -3.76 -20.09 7.21
CA GLU A 69 -4.03 -20.37 5.80
C GLU A 69 -4.74 -19.17 5.16
N ARG A 70 -3.97 -18.22 4.60
CA ARG A 70 -4.53 -17.22 3.68
C ARG A 70 -4.77 -17.87 2.33
N ASN A 71 -5.94 -17.64 1.74
CA ASN A 71 -6.18 -17.94 0.33
C ASN A 71 -5.10 -17.28 -0.54
N PRO A 72 -4.74 -17.88 -1.70
CA PRO A 72 -3.79 -17.28 -2.62
C PRO A 72 -4.19 -15.85 -2.99
N ARG A 73 -3.29 -14.91 -2.73
CA ARG A 73 -3.52 -13.47 -2.92
C ARG A 73 -3.69 -13.12 -4.40
N LYS A 74 -4.68 -12.29 -4.71
CA LYS A 74 -4.89 -11.76 -6.06
C LYS A 74 -4.35 -10.34 -6.12
N LEU A 75 -3.04 -10.24 -6.35
CA LEU A 75 -2.33 -8.95 -6.35
C LEU A 75 -2.91 -7.99 -7.40
N LEU A 76 -3.21 -6.77 -6.95
CA LEU A 76 -3.71 -5.69 -7.81
C LEU A 76 -2.56 -5.05 -8.61
N VAL A 77 -1.41 -4.92 -7.95
CA VAL A 77 -0.20 -4.30 -8.48
C VAL A 77 1.04 -5.07 -8.06
N GLU A 78 2.13 -4.88 -8.78
CA GLU A 78 3.48 -5.23 -8.34
C GLU A 78 4.14 -3.94 -7.85
N ILE A 79 4.59 -3.94 -6.60
CA ILE A 79 5.30 -2.80 -6.01
C ILE A 79 6.78 -2.97 -6.30
N LEU A 80 7.32 -2.16 -7.20
CA LEU A 80 8.73 -2.24 -7.61
C LEU A 80 9.61 -1.42 -6.66
N ILE A 81 9.15 -0.22 -6.30
CA ILE A 81 9.88 0.73 -5.46
C ILE A 81 8.87 1.49 -4.59
N PHE A 82 9.24 1.79 -3.34
CA PHE A 82 8.56 2.78 -2.52
C PHE A 82 9.56 3.71 -1.82
N THR A 83 9.14 4.95 -1.56
CA THR A 83 9.88 5.94 -0.77
C THR A 83 8.91 6.72 0.08
N LEU A 84 9.18 6.81 1.38
CA LEU A 84 8.32 7.48 2.36
C LEU A 84 9.06 8.71 2.90
N MET A 85 8.50 9.89 2.66
CA MET A 85 8.99 11.17 3.15
C MET A 85 7.97 11.76 4.12
N PRO A 86 8.35 12.58 5.11
CA PRO A 86 7.44 13.05 6.15
C PRO A 86 6.09 13.58 5.66
N ASN A 87 6.06 14.29 4.51
CA ASN A 87 4.84 14.87 3.95
C ASN A 87 4.37 14.26 2.61
N HIS A 88 5.03 13.23 2.08
CA HIS A 88 4.62 12.58 0.82
C HIS A 88 5.24 11.20 0.65
N PHE A 89 4.70 10.41 -0.27
CA PHE A 89 5.31 9.15 -0.67
C PHE A 89 5.36 9.03 -2.19
N HIS A 90 6.28 8.19 -2.66
CA HIS A 90 6.42 7.80 -4.05
C HIS A 90 6.36 6.28 -4.16
N LEU A 91 5.62 5.78 -5.14
CA LEU A 91 5.48 4.37 -5.48
C LEU A 91 5.77 4.18 -6.97
N VAL A 92 6.52 3.14 -7.32
CA VAL A 92 6.65 2.66 -8.70
C VAL A 92 5.90 1.35 -8.78
N LEU A 93 4.77 1.34 -9.49
CA LEU A 93 3.83 0.23 -9.54
C LEU A 93 3.70 -0.30 -10.96
N LYS A 94 3.72 -1.63 -11.11
CA LYS A 94 3.27 -2.29 -12.34
C LYS A 94 1.83 -2.78 -12.16
N GLN A 95 0.92 -2.43 -13.07
CA GLN A 95 -0.47 -2.87 -12.95
C GLN A 95 -0.60 -4.37 -13.31
N ARG A 96 -1.16 -5.19 -12.41
CA ARG A 96 -1.34 -6.64 -12.64
C ARG A 96 -2.75 -7.04 -13.07
N ARG A 97 -3.71 -6.16 -12.87
CA ARG A 97 -5.14 -6.35 -13.15
C ARG A 97 -5.75 -5.05 -13.65
N LYS A 98 -6.75 -5.13 -14.52
CA LYS A 98 -7.52 -3.98 -15.01
C LYS A 98 -8.06 -3.16 -13.83
N GLY A 99 -7.66 -1.89 -13.75
CA GLY A 99 -8.05 -0.99 -12.66
C GLY A 99 -7.36 -1.28 -11.32
N GLY A 100 -6.35 -2.16 -11.31
CA GLY A 100 -5.62 -2.58 -10.10
C GLY A 100 -4.94 -1.42 -9.39
N ILE A 101 -4.30 -0.51 -10.12
CA ILE A 101 -3.69 0.70 -9.53
C ILE A 101 -4.77 1.57 -8.86
N VAL A 102 -5.92 1.76 -9.50
CA VAL A 102 -7.00 2.60 -8.96
C VAL A 102 -7.54 1.99 -7.68
N LYS A 103 -7.86 0.70 -7.69
CA LYS A 103 -8.38 -0.02 -6.51
C LYS A 103 -7.35 -0.07 -5.39
N PHE A 104 -6.07 -0.30 -5.71
CA PHE A 104 -4.97 -0.30 -4.74
C PHE A 104 -4.82 1.08 -4.06
N MET A 105 -4.77 2.16 -4.85
CA MET A 105 -4.65 3.52 -4.31
C MET A 105 -5.89 3.95 -3.53
N GLN A 106 -7.07 3.47 -3.91
CA GLN A 106 -8.29 3.68 -3.12
C GLN A 106 -8.16 3.03 -1.74
N LYS A 107 -7.86 1.73 -1.68
CA LYS A 107 -7.67 1.01 -0.40
C LYS A 107 -6.58 1.64 0.46
N LEU A 108 -5.44 1.99 -0.15
CA LEU A 108 -4.32 2.63 0.56
C LEU A 108 -4.66 4.02 1.11
N GLY A 109 -5.52 4.78 0.41
CA GLY A 109 -5.90 6.13 0.80
C GLY A 109 -7.05 6.21 1.81
N THR A 110 -7.93 5.20 1.86
CA THR A 110 -9.15 5.24 2.68
C THR A 110 -9.20 4.20 3.80
N GLY A 111 -8.40 3.13 3.70
CA GLY A 111 -8.68 1.89 4.43
C GLY A 111 -9.71 1.03 3.72
#